data_AF-A0A541BX55-F1
#
_entry.id   AF-A0A541BX55-F1
#
_cell.length_a   1.000
_cell.length_b   1.000
_cell.length_c   1.000
_cell.angle_alpha   90.00
_cell.angle_beta   90.00
_cell.angle_gamma   90.00
#
_symmetry.space_group_name_H-M   'P 1'
#
loop_
_entity.id
_entity.type
_entity.pdbx_description
1 polymer ?
#
loop_
_entity_poly.entity_id
_entity_poly.type
_entity_poly.pdbx_seq_one_letter_code
_entity_poly.pdbx_strand_id
1 'polypeptide(L)' 'AMLAGTVAVAARQRGRLAGARVVLIDDVLTSGATANECTRALLAAGAAAVDVLAAARVPLPRA' A
#
# COMPACT_ATOMS: atom_id res chain seq x y z
N ALA A 1 -8.63 -11.59 2.76
CA ALA A 1 -8.63 -10.41 3.65
C ALA A 1 -9.72 -9.44 3.17
N MET A 2 -10.37 -8.67 4.07
CA MET A 2 -11.55 -7.84 3.74
C MET A 2 -11.39 -6.89 2.53
N LEU A 3 -10.16 -6.46 2.22
CA LEU A 3 -9.88 -5.50 1.15
C LEU A 3 -9.32 -6.14 -0.13
N ALA A 4 -9.23 -7.47 -0.22
CA ALA A 4 -8.63 -8.11 -1.38
C ALA A 4 -9.38 -7.74 -2.68
N GLY A 5 -8.67 -7.13 -3.63
CA GLY A 5 -9.22 -6.73 -4.92
C GLY A 5 -9.98 -5.40 -4.93
N THR A 6 -10.01 -4.66 -3.82
CA THR A 6 -10.78 -3.40 -3.74
C THR A 6 -9.99 -2.17 -4.14
N VAL A 7 -8.65 -2.26 -4.20
CA VAL A 7 -7.78 -1.16 -4.63
C VAL A 7 -7.22 -1.45 -6.03
N ALA A 8 -7.24 -0.43 -6.89
CA ALA A 8 -6.70 -0.50 -8.24
C ALA A 8 -5.95 0.79 -8.60
N VAL A 9 -4.90 0.65 -9.40
CA VAL A 9 -4.18 1.79 -9.99
C VAL A 9 -4.89 2.25 -11.26
N ALA A 10 -5.19 3.55 -11.34
CA ALA A 10 -5.72 4.16 -12.55
C ALA A 10 -4.79 3.93 -13.75
N ALA A 11 -5.34 3.47 -14.89
CA ALA A 11 -4.57 3.07 -16.07
C ALA A 11 -3.53 4.12 -16.51
N ARG A 12 -3.90 5.41 -16.49
CA ARG A 12 -3.03 6.54 -16.84
C ARG A 12 -1.77 6.68 -15.98
N GLN A 13 -1.72 6.05 -14.80
CA GLN A 13 -0.57 6.11 -13.88
C GLN A 13 0.39 4.93 -14.05
N ARG A 14 0.01 3.84 -14.74
CA ARG A 14 0.84 2.63 -14.84
C ARG A 14 2.23 2.91 -15.44
N GLY A 15 2.31 3.77 -16.46
CA GLY A 15 3.59 4.15 -17.06
C GLY A 15 4.57 4.82 -16.08
N ARG A 16 4.05 5.51 -15.06
CA ARG A 16 4.88 6.15 -14.01
C ARG A 16 5.34 5.18 -12.93
N LEU A 17 4.68 4.03 -12.82
CA LEU A 17 4.98 3.03 -11.80
C LEU A 17 5.99 1.98 -12.27
N ALA A 18 6.12 1.76 -13.58
CA ALA A 18 7.05 0.77 -14.13
C ALA A 18 8.48 0.98 -13.60
N GLY A 19 8.97 0.02 -12.80
CA GLY A 19 10.31 0.08 -12.19
C GLY A 19 10.46 1.09 -11.04
N ALA A 20 9.40 1.81 -10.68
CA ALA A 20 9.46 2.84 -9.64
C ALA A 20 9.54 2.24 -8.24
N ARG A 21 10.25 2.92 -7.34
CA ARG A 21 10.20 2.67 -5.89
C ARG A 21 9.21 3.66 -5.29
N VAL A 22 8.15 3.16 -4.67
CA VAL A 22 7.02 3.97 -4.20
C VAL A 22 7.02 4.01 -2.68
N VAL A 23 6.81 5.19 -2.09
CA VAL A 23 6.50 5.31 -0.67
C VAL A 23 4.99 5.55 -0.54
N LEU A 24 4.29 4.62 0.10
CA LEU A 24 2.90 4.79 0.51
C LEU A 24 2.88 5.54 1.84
N ILE A 25 2.23 6.70 1.86
CA ILE A 25 2.11 7.54 3.06
C ILE A 25 0.70 7.40 3.62
N ASP A 26 0.63 7.13 4.92
CA ASP A 26 -0.62 7.08 5.68
C ASP A 26 -0.48 7.84 7.01
N ASP A 27 -1.58 8.19 7.66
CA ASP A 27 -1.52 8.81 8.99
C ASP A 27 -1.29 7.75 10.08
N VAL A 28 -2.10 6.70 10.09
CA VAL A 28 -2.13 5.67 11.13
C VAL A 28 -2.18 4.26 10.53
N LEU A 29 -1.11 3.50 10.76
CA LEU A 29 -1.07 2.08 10.42
C LEU A 29 -1.71 1.24 11.54
N THR A 30 -2.85 0.60 11.24
CA THR A 30 -3.54 -0.30 12.17
C THR A 30 -3.12 -1.77 11.94
N SER A 31 -4.04 -2.64 11.51
CA SER A 31 -3.75 -4.01 11.09
C SER A 31 -2.91 -4.10 9.80
N GLY A 32 -2.82 -2.98 9.08
CA GLY A 32 -2.14 -2.91 7.78
C GLY A 32 -2.97 -3.42 6.61
N ALA A 33 -4.25 -3.73 6.79
CA ALA A 33 -5.10 -4.23 5.71
C ALA A 33 -5.13 -3.29 4.49
N THR A 34 -5.28 -1.98 4.71
CA THR A 34 -5.26 -0.96 3.66
C THR A 34 -3.89 -0.86 3.00
N ALA A 35 -2.82 -0.74 3.79
CA ALA A 35 -1.46 -0.65 3.29
C ALA A 35 -1.05 -1.88 2.45
N ASN A 36 -1.44 -3.08 2.87
CA ASN A 36 -1.17 -4.33 2.15
C ASN A 36 -1.89 -4.37 0.80
N GLU A 37 -3.16 -3.96 0.76
CA GLU A 37 -3.92 -3.97 -0.48
C GLU A 37 -3.43 -2.90 -1.47
N CYS A 38 -3.10 -1.70 -0.98
CA CYS A 38 -2.45 -0.66 -1.80
C CYS A 38 -1.09 -1.14 -2.35
N THR A 39 -0.27 -1.76 -1.49
CA THR A 39 1.03 -2.33 -1.88
C THR A 39 0.86 -3.38 -2.98
N ARG A 40 -0.09 -4.30 -2.82
CA ARG A 40 -0.42 -5.31 -3.83
C ARG A 40 -0.80 -4.67 -5.16
N ALA A 41 -1.67 -3.66 -5.14
CA ALA A 41 -2.11 -2.96 -6.36
C ALA A 41 -0.96 -2.21 -7.06
N LEU A 42 -0.06 -1.57 -6.31
CA LEU A 42 1.09 -0.85 -6.83
C LEU A 42 2.14 -1.79 -7.45
N LEU A 43 2.46 -2.89 -6.76
CA LEU A 43 3.38 -3.92 -7.28
C LEU A 43 2.80 -4.58 -8.54
N ALA A 44 1.51 -4.93 -8.54
CA ALA A 44 0.84 -5.48 -9.72
C ALA A 44 0.79 -4.48 -10.90
N ALA A 45 0.87 -3.18 -10.62
CA ALA A 45 0.96 -2.12 -11.63
C ALA A 45 2.39 -1.85 -12.14
N GLY A 46 3.39 -2.59 -11.64
CA GLY A 46 4.78 -2.56 -12.14
C GLY A 46 5.78 -1.82 -11.25
N ALA A 47 5.41 -1.41 -10.04
CA ALA A 47 6.37 -0.87 -9.08
C ALA A 47 7.44 -1.91 -8.72
N ALA A 48 8.70 -1.48 -8.63
CA ALA A 48 9.83 -2.32 -8.24
C ALA A 48 9.87 -2.57 -6.72
N ALA A 49 9.40 -1.60 -5.93
CA ALA A 49 9.31 -1.70 -4.48
C ALA A 49 8.24 -0.76 -3.94
N VAL A 50 7.67 -1.12 -2.79
CA VAL A 50 6.75 -0.26 -2.03
C VAL A 50 7.17 -0.27 -0.56
N ASP A 51 7.49 0.90 -0.03
CA ASP A 51 7.73 1.12 1.39
C ASP A 51 6.51 1.83 1.99
N VAL A 52 6.17 1.52 3.24
CA VAL A 52 5.04 2.16 3.95
C VAL A 52 5.56 3.08 5.03
N LEU A 53 5.20 4.36 4.95
CA LEU A 53 5.49 5.36 5.95
C LEU A 53 4.18 5.80 6.59
N ALA A 54 4.06 5.62 7.91
CA ALA A 54 2.93 6.11 8.68
C ALA A 54 3.39 6.97 9.85
N ALA A 55 2.62 8.01 10.19
CA ALA A 55 2.94 8.87 11.33
C ALA A 55 2.78 8.15 12.68
N ALA A 56 1.82 7.22 12.77
CA ALA A 56 1.62 6.36 13.92
C ALA A 56 1.36 4.91 13.53
N ARG A 57 1.67 3.99 14.45
CA ARG A 57 1.28 2.58 14.36
C ARG A 57 0.53 2.17 15.60
N VAL A 58 -0.65 1.56 15.42
CA VAL A 58 -1.43 1.04 16.54
C VAL A 58 -0.76 -0.24 17.06
N PRO A 59 -0.40 -0.30 18.36
CA PRO A 59 0.15 -1.51 18.95
C PRO A 59 -0.92 -2.62 18.96
N LEU A 60 -0.49 -3.88 18.95
CA LEU A 60 -1.40 -4.99 19.17
C LEU A 60 -2.11 -4.82 20.53
N PRO A 61 -3.38 -5.22 20.65
CA PRO A 61 -4.11 -5.17 21.91
C PRO A 61 -3.28 -5.84 23.01
N ARG A 62 -3.14 -5.17 24.16
CA ARG A 62 -2.54 -5.81 25.34
C ARG A 62 -3.59 -6.76 25.92
N ALA A 63 -3.21 -8.02 26.08
CA ALA A 63 -3.97 -9.01 26.83
C ALA A 63 -4.02 -8.62 28.32
#